data_AF-A0A9P6LF26-F1
#
_entry.id   AF-A0A9P6LF26-F1
#
_cell.length_a   1.000
_cell.length_b   1.000
_cell.length_c   1.000
_cell.angle_alpha   90.00
_cell.angle_beta   90.00
_cell.angle_gamma   90.00
#
_symmetry.space_group_name_H-M   'P 1'
#
loop_
_entity.id
_entity.type
_entity.pdbx_description
1 polymer ?
#
loop_
_entity_poly.entity_id
_entity_poly.type
_entity_poly.pdbx_seq_one_letter_code
_entity_poly.pdbx_strand_id
1 'polypeptide(L)'
;MEPFTYPVDEAIMRRILEAVSKLRNMYQQPGQTYDDFIMAYDALETELSVRLPELYRVCDVLIRLLPELRWQVVSHGIPSTREDLDAAARRADGLAEDFGFMRSMAS
;
A
#
# COMPACT_ATOMS: atom_id res chain seq x y z
N MET A 1 30.43 -16.50 -27.00
CA MET A 1 29.91 -16.32 -25.63
C MET A 1 28.40 -16.43 -25.76
N GLU A 2 27.88 -17.62 -25.50
CA GLU A 2 26.43 -17.87 -25.55
C GLU A 2 25.79 -17.14 -24.35
N PRO A 3 24.66 -16.42 -24.52
CA PRO A 3 23.97 -15.84 -23.39
C PRO A 3 23.31 -16.97 -22.59
N PHE A 4 23.76 -17.17 -21.36
CA PHE A 4 23.10 -18.05 -20.39
C PHE A 4 21.79 -17.38 -19.94
N THR A 5 20.73 -17.54 -20.72
CA THR A 5 19.37 -17.28 -20.24
C THR A 5 18.74 -18.63 -19.93
N TYR A 6 18.86 -19.07 -18.68
CA TYR A 6 18.10 -20.23 -18.23
C TYR A 6 16.61 -19.86 -18.20
N PRO A 7 15.70 -20.70 -18.73
CA PRO A 7 14.26 -20.41 -18.76
C PRO A 7 13.65 -20.22 -17.35
N VAL A 8 14.32 -20.74 -16.31
CA VAL A 8 13.98 -20.51 -14.90
C VAL A 8 14.16 -19.03 -14.52
N ASP A 9 15.20 -18.37 -15.04
CA ASP A 9 15.46 -16.95 -14.79
C ASP A 9 14.43 -16.06 -15.49
N GLU A 10 14.00 -16.41 -16.71
CA GLU A 10 12.99 -15.60 -17.42
C GLU A 10 11.62 -15.65 -16.73
N ALA A 11 11.18 -16.82 -16.26
CA ALA A 11 9.92 -16.95 -15.54
C ALA A 11 9.92 -16.17 -14.21
N ILE A 12 11.04 -16.22 -13.47
CA ILE A 12 11.22 -15.46 -12.23
C ILE A 12 11.24 -13.95 -12.53
N MET A 13 12.02 -13.52 -13.53
CA MET A 13 12.10 -12.12 -13.94
C MET A 13 10.75 -11.58 -14.40
N ARG A 14 9.94 -12.38 -15.10
CA ARG A 14 8.58 -12.02 -15.51
C ARG A 14 7.66 -11.81 -14.31
N ARG A 15 7.72 -12.70 -13.31
CA ARG A 15 6.95 -12.56 -12.07
C ARG A 15 7.35 -11.32 -11.28
N ILE A 16 8.65 -11.06 -11.14
CA ILE A 16 9.15 -9.84 -10.48
C ILE A 16 8.66 -8.60 -11.23
N LEU A 17 8.79 -8.57 -12.56
CA LEU A 17 8.32 -7.45 -13.38
C LEU A 17 6.80 -7.23 -13.21
N GLU A 18 6.03 -8.31 -13.17
CA GLU A 18 4.58 -8.27 -12.97
C GLU A 18 4.23 -7.72 -11.58
N ALA A 19 4.85 -8.23 -10.52
CA ALA A 19 4.64 -7.77 -9.14
C ALA A 19 5.00 -6.28 -8.98
N VAL A 20 6.18 -5.86 -9.47
CA VAL A 20 6.59 -4.45 -9.46
C VAL A 20 5.61 -3.58 -10.24
N SER A 21 5.14 -4.04 -11.40
CA SER A 21 4.17 -3.30 -12.22
C SER A 21 2.83 -3.17 -11.52
N LYS A 22 2.36 -4.21 -10.83
CA LYS A 22 1.13 -4.15 -10.01
C LYS A 22 1.30 -3.20 -8.83
N LEU A 23 2.38 -3.33 -8.06
CA LEU A 23 2.67 -2.45 -6.91
C LEU A 23 2.79 -0.97 -7.31
N ARG A 24 3.40 -0.67 -8.46
CA ARG A 24 3.51 0.71 -8.97
C ARG A 24 2.16 1.34 -9.29
N ASN A 25 1.20 0.55 -9.72
CA ASN A 25 -0.14 1.02 -10.11
C ASN A 25 -1.21 0.77 -9.03
N MET A 26 -0.82 0.20 -7.89
CA MET A 26 -1.74 -0.10 -6.80
C MET A 26 -1.96 1.16 -5.97
N TYR A 27 -3.20 1.62 -5.93
CA TYR A 27 -3.68 2.69 -5.06
C TYR A 27 -4.90 2.17 -4.30
N GLN A 28 -5.11 2.63 -3.08
CA GLN A 28 -6.34 2.37 -2.36
C GLN A 28 -7.52 2.92 -3.17
N GLN A 29 -8.53 2.07 -3.40
CA GLN A 29 -9.71 2.45 -4.17
C GLN A 29 -10.78 3.10 -3.29
N PRO A 30 -11.65 3.97 -3.84
CA PRO A 30 -12.80 4.48 -3.10
C PRO A 30 -13.68 3.35 -2.57
N GLY A 31 -14.01 3.38 -1.28
CA GLY A 31 -14.80 2.33 -0.61
C GLY A 31 -13.98 1.08 -0.21
N GLN A 32 -12.68 1.06 -0.46
CA GLN A 32 -11.77 0.03 0.04
C GLN A 32 -11.23 0.46 1.42
N THR A 33 -11.35 -0.40 2.42
CA THR A 33 -10.75 -0.16 3.74
C THR A 33 -9.23 -0.14 3.66
N TYR A 34 -8.59 0.50 4.63
CA TYR A 34 -7.14 0.48 4.75
C TYR A 34 -6.60 -0.95 4.89
N ASP A 35 -7.24 -1.77 5.71
CA ASP A 35 -6.80 -3.14 5.98
C ASP A 35 -6.90 -4.03 4.74
N ASP A 36 -7.96 -3.88 3.92
CA ASP A 36 -8.09 -4.60 2.65
C ASP A 36 -7.00 -4.20 1.65
N PHE A 37 -6.74 -2.89 1.55
CA PHE A 37 -5.70 -2.36 0.68
C PHE A 37 -4.32 -2.88 1.09
N ILE A 38 -3.98 -2.82 2.37
CA ILE A 38 -2.64 -3.14 2.82
C ILE A 38 -2.34 -4.63 2.79
N MET A 39 -3.35 -5.47 3.05
CA MET A 39 -3.23 -6.91 2.86
C MET A 39 -2.88 -7.25 1.41
N ALA A 40 -3.51 -6.59 0.44
CA ALA A 40 -3.20 -6.80 -0.98
C ALA A 40 -1.81 -6.28 -1.37
N TYR A 41 -1.40 -5.14 -0.81
CA TYR A 41 -0.06 -4.57 -1.00
C TYR A 41 1.02 -5.52 -0.48
N ASP A 42 0.89 -5.99 0.77
CA ASP A 42 1.88 -6.86 1.41
C ASP A 42 1.98 -8.21 0.68
N ALA A 43 0.86 -8.73 0.16
CA ALA A 43 0.86 -9.94 -0.65
C ALA A 43 1.74 -9.78 -1.90
N LEU A 44 1.59 -8.69 -2.65
CA LEU A 44 2.43 -8.42 -3.82
C LEU A 44 3.89 -8.13 -3.46
N GLU A 45 4.13 -7.45 -2.33
CA GLU A 45 5.49 -7.17 -1.89
C GLU A 45 6.25 -8.45 -1.50
N THR A 46 5.55 -9.48 -1.00
CA THR A 46 6.17 -10.78 -0.72
C THR A 46 6.65 -11.53 -1.97
N GLU A 47 6.17 -11.15 -3.16
CA GLU A 47 6.64 -11.70 -4.43
C GLU A 47 7.99 -11.10 -4.87
N LEU A 48 8.40 -9.98 -4.25
CA LEU A 48 9.68 -9.35 -4.53
C LEU A 48 10.82 -10.06 -3.80
N SER A 49 11.91 -10.31 -4.53
CA SER A 49 13.11 -10.96 -3.97
C SER A 49 13.87 -10.09 -2.96
N VAL A 50 13.66 -8.77 -2.99
CA VAL A 50 14.29 -7.80 -2.08
C VAL A 50 13.25 -6.79 -1.64
N ARG A 51 13.14 -6.57 -0.32
CA ARG A 51 12.33 -5.50 0.26
C ARG A 51 13.11 -4.19 0.29
N LEU A 52 12.42 -3.09 0.01
CA LEU A 52 12.98 -1.76 0.16
C LEU A 52 13.24 -1.43 1.64
N PRO A 53 14.13 -0.48 1.95
CA PRO A 53 14.30 -0.01 3.32
C PRO A 53 12.99 0.53 3.89
N GLU A 54 12.78 0.38 5.20
CA GLU A 54 11.48 0.63 5.83
C GLU A 54 10.90 2.01 5.53
N LEU A 55 11.72 3.07 5.64
CA LEU A 55 11.24 4.44 5.38
C LEU A 55 10.76 4.61 3.94
N TYR A 56 11.36 3.93 2.96
CA TYR A 56 10.87 3.93 1.59
C TYR A 56 9.52 3.24 1.48
N ARG A 57 9.33 2.10 2.17
CA ARG A 57 8.04 1.39 2.20
C ARG A 57 6.95 2.24 2.85
N VAL A 58 7.27 2.95 3.93
CA VAL A 58 6.36 3.91 4.58
C VAL A 58 5.92 4.98 3.58
N CYS A 59 6.87 5.64 2.91
CA CYS A 59 6.56 6.64 1.89
C CYS A 59 5.73 6.05 0.74
N ASP A 60 6.09 4.86 0.26
CA ASP A 60 5.46 4.19 -0.88
C ASP A 60 4.00 3.84 -0.61
N VAL A 61 3.70 3.31 0.58
CA VAL A 61 2.33 3.04 1.04
C VAL A 61 1.57 4.36 1.25
N LEU A 62 2.18 5.34 1.93
CA LEU A 62 1.53 6.61 2.24
C LEU A 62 1.05 7.36 0.99
N ILE A 63 1.83 7.37 -0.10
CA ILE A 63 1.42 8.05 -1.34
C ILE A 63 0.31 7.31 -2.09
N ARG A 64 0.07 6.03 -1.79
CA ARG A 64 -0.94 5.16 -2.43
C ARG A 64 -2.28 5.15 -1.72
N LEU A 65 -2.35 5.67 -0.50
CA LEU A 65 -3.61 5.82 0.23
C LEU A 65 -4.56 6.78 -0.51
N LEU A 66 -5.84 6.69 -0.17
CA LEU A 66 -6.82 7.68 -0.58
C LEU A 66 -6.34 9.09 -0.19
N PRO A 67 -6.54 10.12 -1.03
CA PRO A 67 -6.07 11.48 -0.74
C PRO A 67 -6.48 12.00 0.63
N GLU A 68 -7.72 11.71 1.05
CA GLU A 68 -8.31 12.12 2.32
C GLU A 68 -7.63 11.41 3.50
N LEU A 69 -7.43 10.09 3.38
CA LEU A 69 -6.75 9.29 4.40
C LEU A 69 -5.29 9.72 4.55
N ARG A 70 -4.60 9.92 3.41
CA ARG A 70 -3.22 10.43 3.38
C ARG A 70 -3.11 11.79 4.06
N TRP A 71 -4.04 12.70 3.78
CA TRP A 71 -4.04 14.02 4.40
C TRP A 71 -4.26 13.94 5.92
N GLN A 72 -5.17 13.08 6.38
CA GLN A 72 -5.39 12.87 7.81
C GLN A 72 -4.16 12.27 8.51
N VAL A 73 -3.52 11.28 7.90
CA VAL A 73 -2.29 10.69 8.45
C VAL A 73 -1.21 11.76 8.57
N VAL A 74 -0.93 12.50 7.50
CA VAL A 74 0.14 13.53 7.49
C VAL A 74 -0.16 14.70 8.43
N SER A 75 -1.43 15.11 8.58
CA SER A 75 -1.79 16.21 9.48
C SER A 75 -1.57 15.90 10.96
N HIS A 76 -1.51 14.61 11.33
CA HIS A 76 -1.19 14.14 12.68
C HIS A 76 0.30 13.82 12.88
N GLY A 77 1.13 14.01 11.84
CA GLY A 77 2.55 13.73 11.84
C GLY A 77 2.94 12.65 10.83
N ILE A 78 4.11 12.81 10.21
CA ILE A 78 4.62 11.86 9.21
C ILE A 78 5.11 10.59 9.95
N PRO A 79 4.54 9.41 9.65
CA PRO A 79 4.99 8.16 10.25
C PRO A 79 6.46 7.86 9.93
N SER A 80 7.19 7.33 10.91
CA SER A 80 8.61 6.97 10.75
C SER A 80 8.85 5.48 10.56
N THR A 81 7.87 4.67 10.96
CA THR A 81 7.88 3.21 10.86
C THR A 81 6.62 2.70 10.16
N ARG A 82 6.64 1.43 9.74
CA ARG A 82 5.45 0.79 9.15
C ARG A 82 4.30 0.67 10.17
N GLU A 83 4.63 0.38 11.42
CA GLU A 83 3.68 0.26 12.53
C GLU A 83 2.98 1.61 12.81
N ASP A 84 3.75 2.71 12.84
CA ASP A 84 3.18 4.06 13.01
C ASP A 84 2.18 4.38 11.89
N LEU A 85 2.54 4.02 10.65
CA LEU A 85 1.69 4.25 9.48
C LEU A 85 0.40 3.44 9.57
N ASP A 86 0.49 2.15 9.90
CA ASP A 86 -0.67 1.27 10.07
C ASP A 86 -1.62 1.81 11.13
N ALA A 87 -1.08 2.19 12.29
CA ALA A 87 -1.88 2.71 13.39
C ALA A 87 -2.54 4.05 13.03
N ALA A 88 -1.82 4.94 12.34
CA ALA A 88 -2.37 6.22 11.90
C ALA A 88 -3.45 6.06 10.83
N ALA A 89 -3.23 5.19 9.85
CA ALA A 89 -4.16 4.94 8.77
C ALA A 89 -5.46 4.29 9.28
N ARG A 90 -5.39 3.28 10.17
CA ARG A 90 -6.58 2.67 10.77
C ARG A 90 -7.43 3.66 11.57
N ARG A 91 -6.78 4.55 12.35
CA ARG A 91 -7.50 5.61 13.08
C ARG A 91 -8.23 6.56 12.12
N ALA A 92 -7.56 6.96 11.04
CA ALA A 92 -8.12 7.86 10.04
C ALA A 92 -9.29 7.19 9.27
N ASP A 93 -9.19 5.89 9.00
CA ASP A 93 -10.22 5.11 8.30
C ASP A 93 -11.49 4.97 9.16
N GLY A 94 -11.34 4.63 10.45
CA GLY A 94 -12.46 4.55 11.39
C GLY A 94 -13.20 5.89 11.59
N LEU A 95 -12.46 7.02 11.60
CA LEU A 95 -13.09 8.34 11.63
C LEU A 95 -13.90 8.61 10.36
N ALA A 96 -13.42 8.19 9.19
CA ALA A 96 -14.14 8.36 7.93
C ALA A 96 -15.46 7.59 7.90
N GLU A 97 -15.47 6.37 8.43
CA GLU A 97 -16.68 5.55 8.59
C GLU A 97 -17.68 6.20 9.54
N ASP A 98 -17.23 6.69 10.70
CA ASP A 98 -18.08 7.36 11.70
C ASP A 98 -18.75 8.62 11.11
N PHE A 99 -18.01 9.42 10.34
CA PHE A 99 -18.56 10.58 9.65
C PHE A 99 -19.54 10.20 8.53
N GLY A 100 -19.27 9.13 7.78
CA GLY A 100 -20.18 8.60 6.77
C GLY A 100 -21.49 8.08 7.36
N PHE A 101 -21.41 7.39 8.50
CA PHE A 101 -22.54 6.86 9.25
C PHE A 101 -23.40 7.97 9.89
N MET A 102 -22.77 8.98 10.50
CA MET A 102 -23.51 10.13 11.05
C MET A 102 -24.24 10.93 9.97
N ARG A 103 -23.68 11.02 8.75
CA ARG A 103 -24.29 11.78 7.64
C ARG A 103 -25.48 11.05 6.99
N SER A 104 -25.49 9.72 6.99
CA SER A 104 -26.62 8.91 6.48
C SER A 104 -27.81 8.86 7.45
N MET A 105 -27.57 9.00 8.76
CA MET A 105 -28.62 9.07 9.80
C MET A 105 -29.31 10.45 9.88
N ALA A 106 -28.70 11.49 9.30
CA ALA A 106 -29.21 12.85 9.29
C ALA A 106 -29.97 13.22 7.99
N SER A 107 -30.12 12.29 7.04
CA SER A 107 -30.86 12.44 5.78
C SER A 107 -32.17 11.66 5.84
#